data_AF-A0A3D1U8Z4-F1
#
_entry.id   AF-A0A3D1U8Z4-F1
#
_cell.length_a   1.000
_cell.length_b   1.000
_cell.length_c   1.000
_cell.angle_alpha   90.00
_cell.angle_beta   90.00
_cell.angle_gamma   90.00
#
_symmetry.space_group_name_H-M   'P 1'
#
loop_
_entity.id
_entity.type
_entity.pdbx_description
1 polymer ?
#
loop_
_entity_poly.entity_id
_entity_poly.type
_entity_poly.pdbx_seq_one_letter_code
_entity_poly.pdbx_strand_id
1 'polypeptide(L)'
;MSTDESVKLDLGAFDFTPDWAKKDAGVTVGKMRPAREETAADAARGPQRGADRGKKPFGPRKPFARGDRREAPMRGPVRPEEPQLELEVKVLPETRALGTIIRKLQQDPHAYKFKELARFFLDNPESVLLRVASKNVKPGEAAPRPFHQCKACGFAALSAEELVAHILAAHLGDYYETREVACEPPKGNFPCVAKCGLSGVVLGPPNIHDFTNRVQEMIRTRYPDMTEEAYRAHLEMVRDPEAIEAWRQSATKKTVYMAKGAGENAPQLTREQAEGAFRQSFLAPLMDNPKVLMITADRALKSPVRALARAARFALEDERRTPRGMCFALRGALYHRKLNFFRANDAHGPEFVTSVAYKPFDAAHAIPELARVATFVVEHPCSLREEIAPDAESAKHLDWLVSTGHIVAYVNGAYSPVEKYPKYGPQWRKKAPVAQ
;
A
#
# COMPACT_ATOMS: atom_id res chain seq x y z
N MET A 1 -29.37 -6.77 14.12
CA MET A 1 -28.25 -7.34 14.89
C MET A 1 -27.03 -7.31 13.99
N SER A 2 -26.01 -6.54 14.37
CA SER A 2 -24.81 -6.26 13.58
C SER A 2 -24.02 -7.52 13.24
N THR A 3 -23.76 -7.73 11.96
CA THR A 3 -22.61 -8.51 11.49
C THR A 3 -21.44 -7.55 11.32
N ASP A 4 -20.72 -7.35 12.42
CA ASP A 4 -19.41 -6.72 12.42
C ASP A 4 -18.40 -7.78 11.94
N GLU A 5 -18.29 -7.96 10.61
CA GLU A 5 -17.17 -8.65 9.98
C GLU A 5 -15.92 -7.76 10.09
N SER A 6 -15.47 -7.62 11.33
CA SER A 6 -14.11 -7.23 11.66
C SER A 6 -13.19 -8.25 10.98
N VAL A 7 -12.46 -7.80 9.96
CA VAL A 7 -11.26 -8.50 9.48
C VAL A 7 -10.31 -8.55 10.67
N LYS A 8 -10.41 -9.64 11.43
CA LYS A 8 -9.44 -10.01 12.46
C LYS A 8 -8.15 -10.30 11.72
N LEU A 9 -7.32 -9.27 11.59
CA LEU A 9 -5.89 -9.44 11.45
C LEU A 9 -5.43 -10.23 12.68
N ASP A 10 -5.33 -11.55 12.54
CA ASP A 10 -4.82 -12.46 13.56
C ASP A 10 -3.30 -12.29 13.67
N LEU A 11 -2.91 -11.18 14.32
CA LEU A 11 -1.52 -10.77 14.57
C LEU A 11 -0.93 -11.48 15.80
N GLY A 12 -1.66 -12.44 16.38
CA GLY A 12 -1.24 -13.28 17.49
C GLY A 12 -0.45 -14.52 17.07
N ALA A 13 -0.57 -14.94 15.80
CA ALA A 13 0.17 -16.07 15.23
C ALA A 13 1.48 -15.67 14.52
N PHE A 14 1.85 -14.38 14.53
CA PHE A 14 3.06 -13.90 13.88
C PHE A 14 4.26 -13.95 14.84
N ASP A 15 5.13 -14.93 14.62
CA ASP A 15 6.50 -14.93 15.08
C ASP A 15 7.21 -13.70 14.47
N PHE A 16 7.40 -12.64 15.27
CA PHE A 16 8.01 -11.36 14.84
C PHE A 16 9.53 -11.44 14.68
N THR A 17 10.09 -12.65 14.66
CA THR A 17 11.38 -12.91 14.03
C THR A 17 11.15 -13.06 12.53
N PRO A 18 11.30 -12.00 11.71
CA PRO A 18 11.13 -12.15 10.28
C PRO A 18 12.14 -13.18 9.74
N ASP A 19 11.81 -13.90 8.66
CA ASP A 19 12.65 -14.98 8.10
C ASP A 19 14.09 -14.55 7.79
N TRP A 20 14.36 -13.25 7.67
CA TRP A 20 15.71 -12.70 7.50
C TRP A 20 16.49 -12.57 8.82
N ALA A 21 15.84 -12.37 9.98
CA ALA A 21 16.48 -12.38 11.30
C ALA A 21 16.95 -13.79 11.70
N LYS A 22 16.32 -14.83 11.12
CA LYS A 22 16.73 -16.25 11.23
C LYS A 22 17.88 -16.62 10.27
N LYS A 23 18.09 -15.85 9.18
CA LYS A 23 19.06 -16.17 8.11
C LYS A 23 20.48 -15.64 8.32
N ASP A 24 20.69 -14.72 9.27
CA ASP A 24 22.02 -14.19 9.58
C ASP A 24 22.94 -15.21 10.29
N ALA A 25 22.43 -16.39 10.67
CA ALA A 25 23.23 -17.50 11.19
C ALA A 25 23.94 -18.33 10.10
N GLY A 26 23.70 -18.06 8.80
CA GLY A 26 24.11 -18.96 7.71
C GLY A 26 24.61 -18.30 6.42
N VAL A 27 25.24 -17.12 6.48
CA VAL A 27 25.82 -16.49 5.27
C VAL A 27 27.33 -16.66 5.25
N THR A 28 27.80 -17.50 4.33
CA THR A 28 29.19 -17.54 3.86
C THR A 28 29.62 -16.14 3.41
N VAL A 29 30.70 -15.66 4.04
CA VAL A 29 31.34 -14.38 3.78
C VAL A 29 31.65 -14.25 2.29
N GLY A 30 30.88 -13.42 1.59
CA GLY A 30 31.30 -12.87 0.30
C GLY A 30 32.57 -12.08 0.52
N LYS A 31 33.67 -12.51 -0.13
CA LYS A 31 34.99 -11.88 -0.05
C LYS A 31 34.86 -10.36 -0.23
N MET A 32 35.16 -9.63 0.84
CA MET A 32 35.48 -8.21 0.79
C MET A 32 36.64 -8.03 -0.19
N ARG A 33 36.45 -7.28 -1.26
CA ARG A 33 37.55 -6.90 -2.17
C ARG A 33 38.50 -6.01 -1.38
N PRO A 34 39.79 -6.37 -1.21
CA PRO A 34 40.70 -5.56 -0.42
C PRO A 34 40.92 -4.19 -1.08
N ALA A 35 41.13 -3.19 -0.24
CA ALA A 35 41.55 -1.85 -0.61
C ALA A 35 42.79 -1.93 -1.50
N ARG A 36 42.78 -1.21 -2.62
CA ARG A 36 43.93 -1.11 -3.52
C ARG A 36 44.99 -0.28 -2.81
N GLU A 37 46.10 -0.91 -2.43
CA GLU A 37 47.33 -0.21 -2.06
C GLU A 37 47.76 0.69 -3.22
N GLU A 38 47.88 1.99 -2.93
CA GLU A 38 48.53 2.96 -3.79
C GLU A 38 50.04 2.70 -3.77
N THR A 39 50.57 2.10 -4.83
CA THR A 39 52.00 2.07 -5.08
C THR A 39 52.46 3.40 -5.69
N ALA A 40 53.59 3.89 -5.21
CA ALA A 40 54.22 5.20 -5.47
C ALA A 40 54.71 5.44 -6.92
N ALA A 41 53.84 5.29 -7.92
CA ALA A 41 54.13 5.60 -9.33
C ALA A 41 53.23 6.70 -9.93
N ASP A 42 52.24 7.21 -9.19
CA ASP A 42 51.30 8.26 -9.65
C ASP A 42 51.62 9.67 -9.11
N ALA A 43 52.78 9.86 -8.48
CA ALA A 43 53.21 11.13 -7.88
C ALA A 43 54.01 12.08 -8.82
N ALA A 44 53.90 11.93 -10.13
CA ALA A 44 54.65 12.77 -11.08
C ALA A 44 53.83 13.16 -12.32
N ARG A 45 52.88 14.08 -12.16
CA ARG A 45 52.60 15.17 -13.12
C ARG A 45 51.52 16.11 -12.58
N GLY A 46 51.94 17.30 -12.19
CA GLY A 46 51.07 18.40 -11.78
C GLY A 46 50.26 19.01 -12.93
N PRO A 47 49.37 19.97 -12.63
CA PRO A 47 48.38 20.48 -13.57
C PRO A 47 48.89 21.72 -14.32
N GLN A 48 48.68 21.81 -15.64
CA GLN A 48 48.89 23.07 -16.35
C GLN A 48 47.87 23.30 -17.47
N ARG A 49 47.24 24.47 -17.38
CA ARG A 49 46.35 25.12 -18.35
C ARG A 49 47.09 25.44 -19.65
N GLY A 50 46.34 25.51 -20.77
CA GLY A 50 46.66 26.43 -21.88
C GLY A 50 46.68 25.82 -23.28
N ALA A 51 45.66 26.18 -24.07
CA ALA A 51 45.71 26.62 -25.46
C ALA A 51 46.40 25.78 -26.58
N ASP A 52 45.61 25.56 -27.64
CA ASP A 52 45.95 25.67 -29.06
C ASP A 52 46.99 24.72 -29.70
N ARG A 53 46.49 23.82 -30.57
CA ARG A 53 46.85 23.71 -32.02
C ARG A 53 46.67 22.29 -32.55
N GLY A 54 46.07 22.19 -33.74
CA GLY A 54 46.48 21.16 -34.72
C GLY A 54 45.38 20.28 -35.33
N LYS A 55 44.60 20.84 -36.27
CA LYS A 55 43.95 20.08 -37.35
C LYS A 55 44.97 19.23 -38.12
N LYS A 56 44.64 17.97 -38.44
CA LYS A 56 45.03 17.25 -39.68
C LYS A 56 44.23 15.93 -39.84
N PRO A 57 44.11 15.36 -41.06
CA PRO A 57 42.83 15.32 -41.77
C PRO A 57 42.29 13.90 -42.04
N PHE A 58 41.04 13.88 -42.47
CA PHE A 58 40.26 12.77 -43.02
C PHE A 58 41.06 11.84 -43.96
N GLY A 59 40.94 10.53 -43.73
CA GLY A 59 41.22 9.46 -44.70
C GLY A 59 39.95 8.63 -44.96
N PRO A 60 39.68 8.18 -46.20
CA PRO A 60 38.39 7.65 -46.61
C PRO A 60 38.25 6.16 -46.27
N ARG A 61 37.16 5.77 -45.59
CA ARG A 61 36.78 4.35 -45.47
C ARG A 61 35.51 4.06 -46.26
N LYS A 62 35.64 3.06 -47.13
CA LYS A 62 34.71 2.53 -48.14
C LYS A 62 33.32 2.16 -47.59
N PRO A 63 32.28 2.17 -48.45
CA PRO A 63 30.92 1.81 -48.08
C PRO A 63 30.73 0.28 -48.15
N PHE A 64 30.21 -0.32 -47.10
CA PHE A 64 29.71 -1.70 -47.15
C PHE A 64 28.26 -1.79 -46.69
N ALA A 65 27.44 -2.18 -47.65
CA ALA A 65 26.31 -3.10 -47.59
C ALA A 65 25.23 -2.87 -46.52
N ARG A 66 24.11 -2.36 -47.04
CA ARG A 66 22.75 -2.36 -46.50
C ARG A 66 22.33 -3.78 -46.09
N GLY A 67 22.24 -4.04 -44.79
CA GLY A 67 21.63 -5.24 -44.20
C GLY A 67 20.49 -4.85 -43.27
N ASP A 68 19.33 -5.48 -43.49
CA ASP A 68 18.05 -5.42 -42.77
C ASP A 68 18.00 -4.66 -41.45
N ARG A 69 17.46 -3.44 -41.49
CA ARG A 69 16.80 -2.83 -40.34
C ARG A 69 15.38 -3.41 -40.27
N ARG A 70 15.17 -4.40 -39.40
CA ARG A 70 13.83 -4.70 -38.90
C ARG A 70 13.22 -3.39 -38.39
N GLU A 71 12.16 -2.95 -39.06
CA GLU A 71 11.34 -1.82 -38.62
C GLU A 71 10.91 -2.08 -37.17
N ALA A 72 11.42 -1.26 -36.26
CA ALA A 72 10.88 -1.22 -34.91
C ALA A 72 9.40 -0.83 -35.04
N PRO A 73 8.46 -1.52 -34.37
CA PRO A 73 7.06 -1.20 -34.50
C PRO A 73 6.85 0.26 -34.10
N MET A 74 6.33 1.02 -35.04
CA MET A 74 5.97 2.42 -34.92
C MET A 74 5.23 2.61 -33.61
N ARG A 75 5.84 3.35 -32.68
CA ARG A 75 5.22 3.77 -31.42
C ARG A 75 3.85 4.35 -31.82
N GLY A 76 2.77 3.69 -31.43
CA GLY A 76 1.41 4.16 -31.71
C GLY A 76 1.24 5.62 -31.26
N PRO A 77 0.19 6.31 -31.77
CA PRO A 77 -0.03 7.72 -31.47
C PRO A 77 0.14 7.97 -29.97
N VAL A 78 1.05 8.91 -29.64
CA VAL A 78 1.29 9.36 -28.27
C VAL A 78 -0.07 9.73 -27.71
N ARG A 79 -0.60 8.91 -26.79
CA ARG A 79 -1.82 9.25 -26.05
C ARG A 79 -1.60 10.67 -25.54
N PRO A 80 -2.56 11.60 -25.74
CA PRO A 80 -2.48 12.92 -25.14
C PRO A 80 -2.11 12.73 -23.68
N GLU A 81 -0.98 13.30 -23.23
CA GLU A 81 -0.62 13.26 -21.82
C GLU A 81 -1.77 13.91 -21.08
N GLU A 82 -2.61 13.09 -20.45
CA GLU A 82 -3.62 13.56 -19.49
C GLU A 82 -2.90 14.57 -18.60
N PRO A 83 -3.39 15.82 -18.47
CA PRO A 83 -2.71 16.86 -17.72
C PRO A 83 -2.35 16.27 -16.36
N GLN A 84 -1.05 16.11 -16.12
CA GLN A 84 -0.57 15.48 -14.90
C GLN A 84 -0.98 16.41 -13.77
N LEU A 85 -2.03 16.04 -13.06
CA LEU A 85 -2.34 16.71 -11.80
C LEU A 85 -1.08 16.62 -10.97
N GLU A 86 -0.48 17.76 -10.73
CA GLU A 86 0.72 17.88 -9.92
C GLU A 86 0.31 17.61 -8.46
N LEU A 87 0.23 16.33 -8.11
CA LEU A 87 -0.10 15.87 -6.77
C LEU A 87 1.18 15.74 -5.94
N GLU A 88 1.17 16.28 -4.72
CA GLU A 88 2.17 16.01 -3.70
C GLU A 88 1.64 14.90 -2.80
N VAL A 89 2.33 13.76 -2.77
CA VAL A 89 1.96 12.60 -1.95
C VAL A 89 3.01 12.42 -0.86
N LYS A 90 2.58 12.51 0.40
CA LYS A 90 3.41 12.20 1.57
C LYS A 90 2.99 10.87 2.16
N VAL A 91 3.95 10.01 2.42
CA VAL A 91 3.74 8.68 3.00
C VAL A 91 3.86 8.78 4.52
N LEU A 92 2.83 8.33 5.23
CA LEU A 92 2.73 8.36 6.68
C LEU A 92 2.34 6.97 7.20
N PRO A 93 2.70 6.62 8.44
CA PRO A 93 2.18 5.42 9.08
C PRO A 93 0.69 5.59 9.42
N GLU A 94 -0.11 4.54 9.20
CA GLU A 94 -1.51 4.51 9.63
C GLU A 94 -1.59 4.45 11.17
N THR A 95 -2.54 5.17 11.76
CA THR A 95 -2.55 5.45 13.21
C THR A 95 -2.90 4.25 14.07
N ARG A 96 -3.77 3.33 13.62
CA ARG A 96 -4.14 2.11 14.35
C ARG A 96 -3.01 1.07 14.33
N ALA A 97 -2.40 0.85 13.17
CA ALA A 97 -1.24 -0.01 12.98
C ALA A 97 -0.06 0.50 13.80
N LEU A 98 0.20 1.80 13.74
CA LEU A 98 1.23 2.47 14.55
C LEU A 98 0.98 2.28 16.05
N GLY A 99 -0.24 2.50 16.52
CA GLY A 99 -0.59 2.31 17.93
C GLY A 99 -0.36 0.87 18.42
N THR A 100 -0.65 -0.12 17.57
CA THR A 100 -0.41 -1.53 17.87
C THR A 100 1.08 -1.85 17.98
N ILE A 101 1.88 -1.35 17.04
CA ILE A 101 3.34 -1.56 17.02
C ILE A 101 4.00 -0.88 18.22
N ILE A 102 3.58 0.34 18.58
CA ILE A 102 4.10 1.03 19.78
C ILE A 102 3.86 0.21 21.03
N ARG A 103 2.64 -0.34 21.22
CA ARG A 103 2.33 -1.15 22.42
C ARG A 103 3.24 -2.38 22.49
N LYS A 104 3.47 -3.06 21.37
CA LYS A 104 4.40 -4.20 21.31
C LYS A 104 5.83 -3.79 21.62
N LEU A 105 6.33 -2.71 21.01
CA LEU A 105 7.66 -2.17 21.28
C LEU A 105 7.85 -1.77 22.74
N GLN A 106 6.80 -1.27 23.41
CA GLN A 106 6.84 -0.92 24.83
C GLN A 106 6.87 -2.13 25.77
N GLN A 107 6.31 -3.27 25.35
CA GLN A 107 6.31 -4.52 26.11
C GLN A 107 7.61 -5.31 25.93
N ASP A 108 8.35 -5.04 24.86
CA ASP A 108 9.55 -5.77 24.50
C ASP A 108 10.82 -4.95 24.82
N PRO A 109 11.77 -5.48 25.61
CA PRO A 109 13.04 -4.79 25.86
C PRO A 109 14.05 -4.85 24.70
N HIS A 110 13.81 -5.66 23.66
CA HIS A 110 14.75 -5.83 22.54
C HIS A 110 14.89 -4.56 21.68
N ALA A 111 16.06 -4.41 21.07
CA ALA A 111 16.42 -3.33 20.16
C ALA A 111 16.12 -3.70 18.71
N TYR A 112 15.20 -2.94 18.11
CA TYR A 112 14.77 -3.10 16.72
C TYR A 112 15.51 -2.14 15.81
N LYS A 113 15.97 -2.60 14.65
CA LYS A 113 16.54 -1.70 13.64
C LYS A 113 15.46 -0.77 13.10
N PHE A 114 15.70 0.54 13.22
CA PHE A 114 14.70 1.54 12.92
C PHE A 114 14.28 1.58 11.44
N LYS A 115 15.26 1.45 10.53
CA LYS A 115 14.98 1.43 9.08
C LYS A 115 14.16 0.21 8.64
N GLU A 116 14.32 -0.93 9.33
CA GLU A 116 13.56 -2.14 9.00
C GLU A 116 12.13 -2.06 9.51
N LEU A 117 11.90 -1.45 10.68
CA LEU A 117 10.54 -1.09 11.10
C LEU A 117 9.85 -0.22 10.05
N ALA A 118 10.53 0.78 9.49
CA ALA A 118 9.95 1.61 8.43
C ALA A 118 9.60 0.80 7.16
N ARG A 119 10.46 -0.14 6.75
CA ARG A 119 10.18 -1.05 5.62
C ARG A 119 8.99 -1.98 5.91
N PHE A 120 8.88 -2.48 7.13
CA PHE A 120 7.75 -3.33 7.56
C PHE A 120 6.39 -2.64 7.38
N PHE A 121 6.31 -1.33 7.66
CA PHE A 121 5.10 -0.55 7.33
C PHE A 121 4.89 -0.49 5.82
N LEU A 122 5.92 -0.19 5.04
CA LEU A 122 5.81 -0.03 3.57
C LEU A 122 5.43 -1.32 2.85
N ASP A 123 5.80 -2.48 3.38
CA ASP A 123 5.43 -3.79 2.83
C ASP A 123 3.95 -4.11 2.97
N ASN A 124 3.28 -3.52 3.97
CA ASN A 124 1.85 -3.68 4.22
C ASN A 124 1.08 -2.42 3.78
N PRO A 125 0.47 -2.39 2.58
CA PRO A 125 -0.16 -1.18 2.04
C PRO A 125 -1.38 -0.71 2.85
N GLU A 126 -1.97 -1.56 3.69
CA GLU A 126 -3.05 -1.17 4.61
C GLU A 126 -2.53 -0.37 5.81
N SER A 127 -1.28 -0.62 6.23
CA SER A 127 -0.60 0.06 7.34
C SER A 127 0.01 1.41 6.94
N VAL A 128 -0.14 1.79 5.66
CA VAL A 128 0.40 3.03 5.11
C VAL A 128 -0.75 3.98 4.77
N LEU A 129 -0.63 5.20 5.28
CA LEU A 129 -1.55 6.29 5.02
C LEU A 129 -0.87 7.31 4.07
N LEU A 130 -1.52 7.59 2.95
CA LEU A 130 -1.07 8.60 1.99
C LEU A 130 -1.80 9.91 2.27
N ARG A 131 -1.02 10.97 2.46
CA ARG A 131 -1.49 12.35 2.50
C ARG A 131 -1.28 12.96 1.13
N VAL A 132 -2.36 13.15 0.39
CA VAL A 132 -2.34 13.67 -0.98
C VAL A 132 -2.84 15.12 -0.99
N ALA A 133 -2.04 16.02 -1.53
CA ALA A 133 -2.36 17.44 -1.70
C ALA A 133 -2.10 17.88 -3.14
N SER A 134 -2.75 18.97 -3.57
CA SER A 134 -2.43 19.61 -4.85
C SER A 134 -1.20 20.49 -4.71
N LYS A 135 -0.23 20.40 -5.63
CA LYS A 135 1.00 21.22 -5.64
C LYS A 135 0.73 22.69 -6.01
N ASN A 136 -0.36 22.97 -6.73
CA ASN A 136 -0.69 24.32 -7.23
C ASN A 136 -1.46 25.17 -6.21
N VAL A 137 -0.83 25.42 -5.06
CA VAL A 137 -1.30 26.44 -4.12
C VAL A 137 -0.21 27.49 -3.99
N LYS A 138 -0.29 28.57 -4.77
CA LYS A 138 0.48 29.78 -4.44
C LYS A 138 0.05 30.24 -3.03
N PRO A 139 0.99 30.61 -2.15
CA PRO A 139 0.63 31.09 -0.81
C PRO A 139 -0.26 32.34 -0.94
N GLY A 140 -1.53 32.23 -0.57
CA GLY A 140 -2.54 33.30 -0.66
C GLY A 140 -3.73 33.01 -1.57
N GLU A 141 -3.68 31.99 -2.43
CA GLU A 141 -4.80 31.60 -3.30
C GLU A 141 -5.52 30.38 -2.71
N ALA A 142 -6.86 30.37 -2.74
CA ALA A 142 -7.64 29.26 -2.22
C ALA A 142 -7.32 28.00 -3.03
N ALA A 143 -6.67 27.02 -2.39
CA ALA A 143 -6.41 25.73 -3.00
C ALA A 143 -7.72 25.19 -3.61
N PRO A 144 -7.75 24.84 -4.91
CA PRO A 144 -8.90 24.12 -5.44
C PRO A 144 -9.13 22.88 -4.57
N ARG A 145 -10.39 22.48 -4.38
CA ARG A 145 -10.74 21.23 -3.71
C ARG A 145 -10.97 20.17 -4.78
N PRO A 146 -9.91 19.59 -5.39
CA PRO A 146 -10.09 18.62 -6.47
C PRO A 146 -10.52 17.24 -5.96
N PHE A 147 -10.53 17.02 -4.64
CA PHE A 147 -10.79 15.69 -4.09
C PHE A 147 -12.21 15.58 -3.56
N HIS A 148 -12.85 14.49 -3.95
CA HIS A 148 -14.14 14.05 -3.48
C HIS A 148 -13.96 12.67 -2.85
N GLN A 149 -14.28 12.50 -1.56
CA GLN A 149 -14.08 11.24 -0.83
C GLN A 149 -15.41 10.67 -0.31
N CYS A 150 -15.57 9.35 -0.42
CA CYS A 150 -16.64 8.62 0.23
C CYS A 150 -16.28 8.34 1.69
N LYS A 151 -17.12 8.78 2.64
CA LYS A 151 -16.88 8.55 4.07
C LYS A 151 -17.09 7.10 4.51
N ALA A 152 -17.90 6.33 3.80
CA ALA A 152 -18.18 4.93 4.16
C ALA A 152 -17.01 4.00 3.83
N CYS A 153 -16.45 4.08 2.62
CA CYS A 153 -15.42 3.15 2.15
C CYS A 153 -14.02 3.78 1.94
N GLY A 154 -13.91 5.10 2.05
CA GLY A 154 -12.66 5.84 1.85
C GLY A 154 -12.26 6.03 0.37
N PHE A 155 -13.10 5.64 -0.59
CA PHE A 155 -12.88 5.86 -2.02
C PHE A 155 -12.73 7.34 -2.34
N ALA A 156 -11.79 7.68 -3.23
CA ALA A 156 -11.54 9.06 -3.64
C ALA A 156 -11.60 9.22 -5.16
N ALA A 157 -12.27 10.28 -5.59
CA ALA A 157 -12.42 10.71 -6.97
C ALA A 157 -11.95 12.15 -7.16
N LEU A 158 -11.73 12.54 -8.41
CA LEU A 158 -11.38 13.91 -8.80
C LEU A 158 -12.58 14.73 -9.24
N SER A 159 -13.71 14.07 -9.51
CA SER A 159 -14.98 14.70 -9.84
C SER A 159 -16.07 14.26 -8.86
N ALA A 160 -17.02 15.15 -8.62
CA ALA A 160 -18.18 14.85 -7.80
C ALA A 160 -19.05 13.74 -8.44
N GLU A 161 -19.17 13.74 -9.77
CA GLU A 161 -19.99 12.77 -10.51
C GLU A 161 -19.46 11.35 -10.38
N GLU A 162 -18.15 11.14 -10.49
CA GLU A 162 -17.51 9.84 -10.26
C GLU A 162 -17.74 9.34 -8.83
N LEU A 163 -17.67 10.24 -7.85
CA LEU A 163 -17.96 9.87 -6.46
C LEU A 163 -19.41 9.43 -6.29
N VAL A 164 -20.36 10.18 -6.85
CA VAL A 164 -21.78 9.84 -6.79
C VAL A 164 -22.06 8.50 -7.46
N ALA A 165 -21.49 8.27 -8.66
CA ALA A 165 -21.61 7.00 -9.37
C ALA A 165 -21.04 5.83 -8.54
N HIS A 166 -19.89 6.03 -7.91
CA HIS A 166 -19.31 5.03 -7.01
C HIS A 166 -20.20 4.73 -5.81
N ILE A 167 -20.72 5.76 -5.13
CA ILE A 167 -21.59 5.58 -3.95
C ILE A 167 -22.85 4.80 -4.34
N LEU A 168 -23.48 5.14 -5.47
CA LEU A 168 -24.68 4.43 -5.93
C LEU A 168 -24.37 2.98 -6.37
N ALA A 169 -23.21 2.73 -6.97
CA ALA A 169 -22.83 1.38 -7.37
C ALA A 169 -22.46 0.49 -6.17
N ALA A 170 -21.73 1.03 -5.19
CA ALA A 170 -21.15 0.27 -4.09
C ALA A 170 -22.05 0.21 -2.84
N HIS A 171 -22.76 1.29 -2.51
CA HIS A 171 -23.47 1.43 -1.23
C HIS A 171 -24.98 1.38 -1.35
N LEU A 172 -25.57 1.36 -2.56
CA LEU A 172 -27.02 1.25 -2.70
C LEU A 172 -27.56 -0.04 -2.06
N GLY A 173 -26.81 -1.15 -2.19
CA GLY A 173 -27.14 -2.44 -1.58
C GLY A 173 -27.08 -2.45 -0.05
N ASP A 174 -26.42 -1.48 0.59
CA ASP A 174 -26.37 -1.37 2.05
C ASP A 174 -27.70 -0.86 2.63
N TYR A 175 -28.45 -0.07 1.83
CA TYR A 175 -29.70 0.57 2.25
C TYR A 175 -30.94 -0.03 1.58
N TYR A 176 -30.80 -0.67 0.41
CA TYR A 176 -31.90 -1.28 -0.32
C TYR A 176 -31.64 -2.77 -0.58
N GLU A 177 -32.62 -3.60 -0.29
CA GLU A 177 -32.66 -5.01 -0.67
C GLU A 177 -33.26 -5.14 -2.08
N THR A 178 -32.63 -5.95 -2.93
CA THR A 178 -33.18 -6.27 -4.26
C THR A 178 -34.04 -7.52 -4.16
N ARG A 179 -35.32 -7.43 -4.51
CA ARG A 179 -36.24 -8.57 -4.60
C ARG A 179 -36.75 -8.73 -6.02
N GLU A 180 -36.75 -9.96 -6.53
CA GLU A 180 -37.40 -10.30 -7.79
C GLU A 180 -38.88 -10.55 -7.53
N VAL A 181 -39.74 -9.67 -8.03
CA VAL A 181 -41.20 -9.80 -7.92
C VAL A 181 -41.73 -10.27 -9.26
N ALA A 182 -42.60 -11.29 -9.23
CA ALA A 182 -43.33 -11.73 -10.40
C ALA A 182 -44.46 -10.74 -10.69
N CYS A 183 -44.36 -10.00 -11.79
CA CYS A 183 -45.40 -9.06 -12.25
C CYS A 183 -46.31 -9.71 -13.29
N GLU A 184 -47.54 -9.19 -13.41
CA GLU A 184 -48.48 -9.63 -14.44
C GLU A 184 -47.90 -9.43 -15.85
N PRO A 185 -48.13 -10.39 -16.77
CA PRO A 185 -47.62 -10.30 -18.13
C PRO A 185 -48.18 -9.06 -18.85
N PRO A 186 -47.35 -8.34 -19.63
CA PRO A 186 -47.77 -7.13 -20.31
C PRO A 186 -48.92 -7.42 -21.28
N LYS A 187 -50.08 -6.77 -21.05
CA LYS A 187 -51.27 -6.86 -21.91
C LYS A 187 -51.08 -5.96 -23.13
N GLY A 188 -50.94 -6.57 -24.32
CA GLY A 188 -50.81 -5.85 -25.58
C GLY A 188 -50.51 -6.78 -26.75
N ASN A 189 -50.85 -6.35 -27.96
CA ASN A 189 -50.43 -7.05 -29.18
C ASN A 189 -49.02 -6.60 -29.55
N PHE A 190 -48.04 -7.52 -29.52
CA PHE A 190 -46.63 -7.22 -29.76
C PHE A 190 -46.16 -7.89 -31.06
N PRO A 191 -46.11 -7.14 -32.18
CA PRO A 191 -45.80 -7.72 -33.49
C PRO A 191 -44.32 -8.04 -33.70
N CYS A 192 -43.42 -7.50 -32.87
CA CYS A 192 -41.98 -7.73 -32.98
C CYS A 192 -41.27 -7.47 -31.64
N VAL A 193 -40.13 -8.14 -31.46
CA VAL A 193 -39.30 -8.04 -30.26
C VAL A 193 -37.86 -7.76 -30.68
N ALA A 194 -37.22 -6.81 -30.02
CA ALA A 194 -35.82 -6.52 -30.23
C ALA A 194 -34.94 -7.53 -29.48
N LYS A 195 -33.99 -8.13 -30.20
CA LYS A 195 -32.95 -9.01 -29.68
C LYS A 195 -31.61 -8.30 -29.81
N CYS A 196 -30.79 -8.38 -28.77
CA CYS A 196 -29.41 -7.89 -28.84
C CYS A 196 -28.59 -8.80 -29.77
N GLY A 197 -28.10 -8.30 -30.90
CA GLY A 197 -27.26 -9.07 -31.82
C GLY A 197 -25.91 -9.49 -31.22
N LEU A 198 -25.44 -8.78 -30.19
CA LEU A 198 -24.18 -9.09 -29.49
C LEU A 198 -24.33 -10.17 -28.42
N SER A 199 -25.39 -10.09 -27.60
CA SER A 199 -25.57 -11.00 -26.45
C SER A 199 -26.63 -12.07 -26.65
N GLY A 200 -27.43 -11.98 -27.71
CA GLY A 200 -28.59 -12.83 -27.95
C GLY A 200 -29.76 -12.63 -26.98
N VAL A 201 -29.63 -11.72 -26.00
CA VAL A 201 -30.68 -11.45 -25.00
C VAL A 201 -31.84 -10.70 -25.63
N VAL A 202 -33.05 -11.17 -25.31
CA VAL A 202 -34.30 -10.59 -25.79
C VAL A 202 -34.69 -9.43 -24.87
N LEU A 203 -34.68 -8.21 -25.41
CA LEU A 203 -34.89 -6.96 -24.67
C LEU A 203 -36.38 -6.59 -24.56
N GLY A 204 -37.16 -6.94 -25.57
CA GLY A 204 -38.60 -6.68 -25.61
C GLY A 204 -39.05 -5.88 -26.84
N PRO A 205 -40.36 -5.68 -27.01
CA PRO A 205 -40.93 -4.86 -28.06
C PRO A 205 -40.50 -3.39 -27.93
N PRO A 206 -40.19 -2.69 -29.03
CA PRO A 206 -39.84 -1.27 -29.00
C PRO A 206 -40.95 -0.36 -28.48
N ASN A 207 -42.19 -0.86 -28.45
CA ASN A 207 -43.38 -0.07 -28.10
C ASN A 207 -43.72 -0.05 -26.60
N ILE A 208 -42.84 -0.59 -25.75
CA ILE A 208 -43.05 -0.61 -24.29
C ILE A 208 -42.10 0.38 -23.63
N HIS A 209 -42.61 1.16 -22.66
CA HIS A 209 -41.80 2.15 -21.92
C HIS A 209 -40.56 1.54 -21.25
N ASP A 210 -40.64 0.29 -20.81
CA ASP A 210 -39.56 -0.47 -20.17
C ASP A 210 -38.40 -0.83 -21.13
N PHE A 211 -38.60 -0.71 -22.45
CA PHE A 211 -37.59 -1.03 -23.46
C PHE A 211 -36.35 -0.14 -23.33
N THR A 212 -36.53 1.18 -23.19
CA THR A 212 -35.43 2.14 -23.03
C THR A 212 -34.61 1.86 -21.77
N ASN A 213 -35.29 1.53 -20.67
CA ASN A 213 -34.63 1.23 -19.39
C ASN A 213 -33.82 -0.07 -19.47
N ARG A 214 -34.35 -1.11 -20.14
CA ARG A 214 -33.61 -2.36 -20.39
C ARG A 214 -32.39 -2.16 -21.28
N VAL A 215 -32.48 -1.28 -22.28
CA VAL A 215 -31.34 -0.91 -23.12
C VAL A 215 -30.25 -0.24 -22.29
N GLN A 216 -30.61 0.73 -21.43
CA GLN A 216 -29.67 1.40 -20.54
C GLN A 216 -29.03 0.46 -19.51
N GLU A 217 -29.81 -0.47 -18.93
CA GLU A 217 -29.28 -1.48 -18.00
C GLU A 217 -28.24 -2.38 -18.68
N MET A 218 -28.48 -2.79 -19.93
CA MET A 218 -27.57 -3.66 -20.68
C MET A 218 -26.27 -2.95 -21.08
N ILE A 219 -26.35 -1.66 -21.42
CA ILE A 219 -25.16 -0.83 -21.63
C ILE A 219 -24.38 -0.74 -20.31
N ARG A 220 -25.04 -0.43 -19.19
CA ARG A 220 -24.33 -0.27 -17.91
C ARG A 220 -23.70 -1.56 -17.37
N THR A 221 -24.34 -2.71 -17.56
CA THR A 221 -23.92 -3.98 -16.95
C THR A 221 -23.02 -4.82 -17.86
N ARG A 222 -23.30 -4.89 -19.16
CA ARG A 222 -22.58 -5.76 -20.10
C ARG A 222 -21.70 -5.00 -21.09
N TYR A 223 -22.08 -3.78 -21.48
CA TYR A 223 -21.38 -3.02 -22.51
C TYR A 223 -21.08 -1.58 -22.09
N PRO A 224 -20.35 -1.35 -20.97
CA PRO A 224 -20.12 -0.02 -20.43
C PRO A 224 -19.27 0.88 -21.35
N ASP A 225 -18.55 0.28 -22.30
CA ASP A 225 -17.68 0.98 -23.26
C ASP A 225 -18.42 1.44 -24.54
N MET A 226 -19.71 1.10 -24.72
CA MET A 226 -20.49 1.45 -25.91
C MET A 226 -21.47 2.61 -25.66
N THR A 227 -21.63 3.49 -26.65
CA THR A 227 -22.66 4.53 -26.63
C THR A 227 -24.04 3.95 -26.93
N GLU A 228 -25.10 4.61 -26.44
CA GLU A 228 -26.48 4.13 -26.61
C GLU A 228 -26.89 3.99 -28.09
N GLU A 229 -26.43 4.92 -28.94
CA GLU A 229 -26.68 4.89 -30.38
C GLU A 229 -25.98 3.70 -31.07
N ALA A 230 -24.71 3.44 -30.70
CA ALA A 230 -23.97 2.30 -31.22
C ALA A 230 -24.61 0.97 -30.79
N TYR A 231 -25.07 0.88 -29.54
CA TYR A 231 -25.75 -0.32 -29.04
C TYR A 231 -27.10 -0.55 -29.74
N ARG A 232 -27.88 0.52 -29.99
CA ARG A 232 -29.15 0.45 -30.73
C ARG A 232 -28.97 -0.03 -32.18
N ALA A 233 -27.85 0.30 -32.83
CA ALA A 233 -27.54 -0.18 -34.18
C ALA A 233 -27.31 -1.71 -34.25
N HIS A 234 -26.99 -2.35 -33.13
CA HIS A 234 -26.79 -3.80 -33.02
C HIS A 234 -28.07 -4.55 -32.56
N LEU A 235 -29.23 -3.89 -32.55
CA LEU A 235 -30.50 -4.51 -32.20
C LEU A 235 -31.17 -5.09 -33.44
N GLU A 236 -31.45 -6.39 -33.38
CA GLU A 236 -32.18 -7.10 -34.43
C GLU A 236 -33.65 -7.23 -34.06
N MET A 237 -34.52 -6.87 -35.01
CA MET A 237 -35.96 -6.94 -34.83
C MET A 237 -36.47 -8.32 -35.24
N VAL A 238 -36.72 -9.18 -34.26
CA VAL A 238 -37.17 -10.56 -34.46
C VAL A 238 -38.69 -10.63 -34.37
N ARG A 239 -39.33 -11.28 -35.34
CA ARG A 239 -40.80 -11.48 -35.43
C ARG A 239 -41.20 -12.93 -35.17
N ASP A 240 -40.41 -13.65 -34.37
CA ASP A 240 -40.68 -15.05 -34.04
C ASP A 240 -41.60 -15.17 -32.82
N PRO A 241 -42.63 -16.04 -32.89
CA PRO A 241 -43.55 -16.27 -31.78
C PRO A 241 -42.86 -16.82 -30.53
N GLU A 242 -41.80 -17.62 -30.71
CA GLU A 242 -41.00 -18.14 -29.59
C GLU A 242 -40.20 -17.05 -28.86
N ALA A 243 -39.64 -16.08 -29.61
CA ALA A 243 -38.94 -14.95 -29.01
C ALA A 243 -39.89 -14.00 -28.26
N ILE A 244 -41.14 -13.87 -28.74
CA ILE A 244 -42.20 -13.13 -28.06
C ILE A 244 -42.59 -13.79 -26.74
N GLU A 245 -42.70 -15.12 -26.71
CA GLU A 245 -43.06 -15.85 -25.50
C GLU A 245 -41.90 -15.91 -24.49
N ALA A 246 -40.66 -16.10 -24.97
CA ALA A 246 -39.46 -16.00 -24.14
C ALA A 246 -39.31 -14.60 -23.52
N TRP A 247 -39.65 -13.55 -24.26
CA TRP A 247 -39.73 -12.19 -23.72
C TRP A 247 -40.88 -12.04 -22.71
N ARG A 248 -42.06 -12.57 -22.96
CA ARG A 248 -43.17 -12.51 -21.99
C ARG A 248 -42.77 -13.13 -20.65
N GLN A 249 -42.13 -14.30 -20.69
CA GLN A 249 -41.62 -14.97 -19.50
C GLN A 249 -40.50 -14.19 -18.80
N SER A 250 -39.64 -13.50 -19.56
CA SER A 250 -38.60 -12.64 -18.98
C SER A 250 -39.13 -11.29 -18.48
N ALA A 251 -40.25 -10.81 -19.03
CA ALA A 251 -40.97 -9.62 -18.60
C ALA A 251 -41.80 -9.86 -17.33
N THR A 252 -42.12 -11.11 -17.00
CA THR A 252 -42.76 -11.50 -15.74
C THR A 252 -41.85 -11.27 -14.53
N LYS A 253 -40.52 -11.27 -14.71
CA LYS A 253 -39.57 -11.08 -13.60
C LYS A 253 -39.11 -9.62 -13.55
N LYS A 254 -39.52 -8.88 -12.52
CA LYS A 254 -39.07 -7.50 -12.29
C LYS A 254 -38.27 -7.41 -10.99
N THR A 255 -37.04 -6.91 -11.07
CA THR A 255 -36.24 -6.55 -9.89
C THR A 255 -36.75 -5.25 -9.30
N VAL A 256 -37.18 -5.33 -8.05
CA VAL A 256 -37.70 -4.23 -7.23
C VAL A 256 -36.74 -3.99 -6.07
N TYR A 257 -36.55 -2.72 -5.71
CA TYR A 257 -35.74 -2.31 -4.58
C TYR A 257 -36.64 -1.98 -3.39
N MET A 258 -36.34 -2.54 -2.22
CA MET A 258 -37.06 -2.25 -0.98
C MET A 258 -36.10 -1.73 0.07
N ALA A 259 -36.47 -0.66 0.79
CA ALA A 259 -35.61 -0.09 1.84
C ALA A 259 -35.41 -1.09 2.97
N LYS A 260 -34.15 -1.37 3.33
CA LYS A 260 -33.80 -2.26 4.44
C LYS A 260 -34.29 -1.66 5.76
N GLY A 261 -35.00 -2.48 6.55
CA GLY A 261 -35.54 -2.08 7.85
C GLY A 261 -36.96 -1.50 7.82
N ALA A 262 -37.58 -1.31 6.66
CA ALA A 262 -38.93 -0.73 6.53
C ALA A 262 -40.09 -1.74 6.74
N GLY A 263 -39.82 -2.96 7.23
CA GLY A 263 -40.83 -4.01 7.40
C GLY A 263 -41.38 -4.56 6.07
N GLU A 264 -42.28 -5.54 6.12
CA GLU A 264 -42.83 -6.21 4.92
C GLU A 264 -43.68 -5.29 4.02
N ASN A 265 -44.08 -4.12 4.50
CA ASN A 265 -44.89 -3.13 3.76
C ASN A 265 -44.06 -2.02 3.11
N ALA A 266 -42.74 -2.21 2.96
CA ALA A 266 -41.88 -1.22 2.31
C ALA A 266 -42.36 -0.97 0.87
N PRO A 267 -42.44 0.30 0.42
CA PRO A 267 -42.82 0.61 -0.95
C PRO A 267 -41.84 -0.04 -1.92
N GLN A 268 -42.42 -0.75 -2.90
CA GLN A 268 -41.70 -1.36 -4.00
C GLN A 268 -41.21 -0.27 -4.96
N LEU A 269 -39.91 0.01 -4.92
CA LEU A 269 -39.30 1.07 -5.72
C LEU A 269 -38.62 0.48 -6.96
N THR A 270 -38.76 1.16 -8.09
CA THR A 270 -37.87 0.92 -9.24
C THR A 270 -36.45 1.38 -8.91
N ARG A 271 -35.45 0.91 -9.66
CA ARG A 271 -34.05 1.30 -9.44
C ARG A 271 -33.87 2.83 -9.45
N GLU A 272 -34.45 3.51 -10.43
CA GLU A 272 -34.37 4.97 -10.56
C GLU A 272 -35.00 5.70 -9.36
N GLN A 273 -36.13 5.20 -8.85
CA GLN A 273 -36.77 5.74 -7.66
C GLN A 273 -35.94 5.49 -6.40
N ALA A 274 -35.33 4.32 -6.28
CA ALA A 274 -34.43 4.00 -5.17
C ALA A 274 -33.15 4.85 -5.21
N GLU A 275 -32.54 5.03 -6.38
CA GLU A 275 -31.38 5.93 -6.57
C GLU A 275 -31.76 7.39 -6.31
N GLY A 276 -32.94 7.84 -6.74
CA GLY A 276 -33.48 9.18 -6.47
C GLY A 276 -33.70 9.42 -4.97
N ALA A 277 -34.36 8.50 -4.28
CA ALA A 277 -34.55 8.56 -2.84
C ALA A 277 -33.21 8.51 -2.08
N PHE A 278 -32.28 7.66 -2.52
CA PHE A 278 -30.93 7.59 -1.96
C PHE A 278 -30.17 8.92 -2.09
N ARG A 279 -30.25 9.55 -3.27
CA ARG A 279 -29.63 10.87 -3.52
C ARG A 279 -30.15 11.94 -2.58
N GLN A 280 -31.44 11.92 -2.27
CA GLN A 280 -32.06 12.91 -1.39
C GLN A 280 -31.73 12.67 0.09
N SER A 281 -31.73 11.42 0.55
CA SER A 281 -31.65 11.12 1.98
C SER A 281 -30.24 10.75 2.47
N PHE A 282 -29.42 10.09 1.65
CA PHE A 282 -28.17 9.45 2.13
C PHE A 282 -26.90 9.95 1.44
N LEU A 283 -27.00 10.66 0.31
CA LEU A 283 -25.80 11.08 -0.42
C LEU A 283 -24.97 12.15 0.31
N ALA A 284 -25.62 13.20 0.80
CA ALA A 284 -24.94 14.31 1.49
C ALA A 284 -24.07 13.88 2.68
N PRO A 285 -24.53 13.01 3.61
CA PRO A 285 -23.68 12.56 4.72
C PRO A 285 -22.50 11.68 4.26
N LEU A 286 -22.61 10.99 3.13
CA LEU A 286 -21.57 10.09 2.61
C LEU A 286 -20.47 10.80 1.81
N MET A 287 -20.73 12.01 1.32
CA MET A 287 -19.76 12.79 0.55
C MET A 287 -18.89 13.66 1.47
N ASP A 288 -17.60 13.74 1.15
CA ASP A 288 -16.66 14.71 1.70
C ASP A 288 -15.84 15.36 0.59
N ASN A 289 -15.45 16.62 0.79
CA ASN A 289 -14.65 17.40 -0.16
C ASN A 289 -13.38 17.93 0.52
N PRO A 290 -12.43 17.04 0.85
CA PRO A 290 -11.24 17.42 1.61
C PRO A 290 -10.26 18.24 0.77
N LYS A 291 -9.61 19.23 1.38
CA LYS A 291 -8.48 19.96 0.77
C LYS A 291 -7.24 19.07 0.65
N VAL A 292 -7.06 18.18 1.62
CA VAL A 292 -5.97 17.21 1.70
C VAL A 292 -6.61 15.85 1.86
N LEU A 293 -6.42 14.98 0.87
CA LEU A 293 -6.97 13.64 0.89
C LEU A 293 -6.11 12.74 1.77
N MET A 294 -6.74 12.07 2.73
CA MET A 294 -6.13 11.03 3.55
C MET A 294 -6.71 9.68 3.10
N ILE A 295 -5.87 8.82 2.52
CA ILE A 295 -6.30 7.53 1.96
C ILE A 295 -5.24 6.48 2.24
N THR A 296 -5.64 5.23 2.52
CA THR A 296 -4.67 4.14 2.67
C THR A 296 -4.00 3.82 1.34
N ALA A 297 -2.75 3.33 1.38
CA ALA A 297 -2.03 2.98 0.17
C ALA A 297 -2.76 1.89 -0.62
N ASP A 298 -3.35 0.89 0.05
CA ASP A 298 -4.16 -0.15 -0.61
C ASP A 298 -5.31 0.43 -1.46
N ARG A 299 -6.11 1.33 -0.87
CA ARG A 299 -7.25 1.96 -1.55
C ARG A 299 -6.79 2.89 -2.67
N ALA A 300 -5.70 3.63 -2.49
CA ALA A 300 -5.16 4.50 -3.53
C ALA A 300 -4.63 3.71 -4.74
N LEU A 301 -3.99 2.55 -4.50
CA LEU A 301 -3.45 1.69 -5.55
C LEU A 301 -4.54 0.99 -6.39
N LYS A 302 -5.68 0.68 -5.76
CA LYS A 302 -6.88 0.10 -6.38
C LYS A 302 -7.83 1.16 -6.95
N SER A 303 -7.50 2.45 -6.84
CA SER A 303 -8.37 3.51 -7.36
C SER A 303 -8.48 3.44 -8.89
N PRO A 304 -9.69 3.58 -9.45
CA PRO A 304 -9.90 3.69 -10.90
C PRO A 304 -9.33 5.00 -11.46
N VAL A 305 -9.11 6.00 -10.59
CA VAL A 305 -8.49 7.27 -10.96
C VAL A 305 -7.01 7.06 -11.21
N ARG A 306 -6.63 6.97 -12.48
CA ARG A 306 -5.25 6.68 -12.89
C ARG A 306 -4.24 7.69 -12.36
N ALA A 307 -4.58 8.97 -12.27
CA ALA A 307 -3.71 10.00 -11.72
C ALA A 307 -3.34 9.73 -10.25
N LEU A 308 -4.35 9.40 -9.42
CA LEU A 308 -4.16 9.08 -8.00
C LEU A 308 -3.35 7.79 -7.83
N ALA A 309 -3.71 6.73 -8.58
CA ALA A 309 -3.01 5.45 -8.51
C ALA A 309 -1.54 5.56 -8.97
N ARG A 310 -1.25 6.33 -10.03
CA ARG A 310 0.13 6.59 -10.49
C ARG A 310 0.92 7.37 -9.44
N ALA A 311 0.36 8.45 -8.89
CA ALA A 311 1.03 9.25 -7.88
C ALA A 311 1.33 8.45 -6.59
N ALA A 312 0.38 7.61 -6.15
CA ALA A 312 0.57 6.70 -5.03
C ALA A 312 1.68 5.68 -5.29
N ARG A 313 1.72 5.03 -6.46
CA ARG A 313 2.78 4.07 -6.83
C ARG A 313 4.15 4.74 -6.80
N PHE A 314 4.27 5.90 -7.43
CA PHE A 314 5.55 6.63 -7.49
C PHE A 314 6.06 6.97 -6.08
N ALA A 315 5.21 7.52 -5.22
CA ALA A 315 5.58 7.87 -3.85
C ALA A 315 5.98 6.65 -3.00
N LEU A 316 5.25 5.53 -3.15
CA LEU A 316 5.57 4.30 -2.45
C LEU A 316 6.88 3.66 -2.95
N GLU A 317 7.16 3.73 -4.25
CA GLU A 317 8.39 3.20 -4.82
C GLU A 317 9.63 4.00 -4.36
N ASP A 318 9.51 5.33 -4.30
CA ASP A 318 10.56 6.20 -3.76
C ASP A 318 10.87 5.89 -2.29
N GLU A 319 9.83 5.75 -1.46
CA GLU A 319 10.00 5.37 -0.05
C GLU A 319 10.52 3.94 0.12
N ARG A 320 10.17 2.99 -0.77
CA ARG A 320 10.73 1.64 -0.73
C ARG A 320 12.23 1.62 -1.01
N ARG A 321 12.71 2.50 -1.90
CA ARG A 321 14.16 2.67 -2.16
C ARG A 321 14.86 3.26 -0.94
N THR A 322 14.37 4.39 -0.46
CA THR A 322 14.86 4.99 0.78
C THR A 322 13.71 5.50 1.64
N PRO A 323 13.41 4.87 2.80
CA PRO A 323 12.22 5.16 3.59
C PRO A 323 12.39 6.44 4.43
N ARG A 324 12.61 7.59 3.78
CA ARG A 324 12.97 8.85 4.44
C ARG A 324 11.78 9.46 5.15
N GLY A 325 10.66 9.61 4.44
CA GLY A 325 9.42 10.18 4.96
C GLY A 325 8.81 9.28 6.02
N MET A 326 8.79 7.97 5.79
CA MET A 326 8.32 7.01 6.79
C MET A 326 9.19 7.04 8.06
N CYS A 327 10.52 7.02 7.93
CA CYS A 327 11.41 7.15 9.09
C CYS A 327 11.22 8.49 9.82
N PHE A 328 11.02 9.59 9.11
CA PHE A 328 10.79 10.89 9.75
C PHE A 328 9.50 10.89 10.58
N ALA A 329 8.40 10.40 10.00
CA ALA A 329 7.11 10.32 10.68
C ALA A 329 7.15 9.36 11.88
N LEU A 330 7.75 8.18 11.71
CA LEU A 330 7.90 7.20 12.79
C LEU A 330 8.77 7.75 13.92
N ARG A 331 9.87 8.45 13.62
CA ARG A 331 10.76 8.97 14.67
C ARG A 331 10.01 9.93 15.59
N GLY A 332 9.23 10.85 15.03
CA GLY A 332 8.40 11.76 15.82
C GLY A 332 7.38 11.00 16.68
N ALA A 333 6.66 10.04 16.09
CA ALA A 333 5.65 9.28 16.80
C ALA A 333 6.21 8.43 17.97
N LEU A 334 7.33 7.74 17.76
CA LEU A 334 7.96 6.89 18.76
C LEU A 334 8.62 7.73 19.88
N TYR A 335 9.19 8.88 19.53
CA TYR A 335 9.77 9.82 20.52
C TYR A 335 8.70 10.33 21.49
N HIS A 336 7.53 10.74 21.00
CA HIS A 336 6.40 11.14 21.85
C HIS A 336 5.87 10.03 22.76
N ARG A 337 6.25 8.77 22.50
CA ARG A 337 5.84 7.59 23.27
C ARG A 337 6.95 7.07 24.21
N LYS A 338 7.98 7.89 24.44
CA LYS A 338 9.11 7.60 25.34
C LYS A 338 9.95 6.39 24.95
N LEU A 339 9.97 6.04 23.67
CA LEU A 339 10.91 5.04 23.15
C LEU A 339 12.28 5.71 22.94
N ASN A 340 13.34 4.95 23.19
CA ASN A 340 14.72 5.42 23.13
C ASN A 340 15.36 5.02 21.79
N PHE A 341 16.25 5.89 21.30
CA PHE A 341 16.99 5.67 20.07
C PHE A 341 18.49 5.67 20.35
N PHE A 342 19.21 4.80 19.66
CA PHE A 342 20.67 4.78 19.69
C PHE A 342 21.24 4.36 18.35
N ARG A 343 22.52 4.64 18.11
CA ARG A 343 23.26 4.18 16.93
C ARG A 343 24.26 3.11 17.33
N ALA A 344 24.36 2.06 16.54
CA ALA A 344 25.30 0.96 16.76
C ALA A 344 26.57 1.14 15.92
N ASN A 345 27.68 0.56 16.39
CA ASN A 345 29.04 0.62 15.83
C ASN A 345 29.67 2.01 15.83
N ASP A 346 29.08 2.98 15.13
CA ASP A 346 29.66 4.30 14.89
C ASP A 346 28.57 5.40 14.92
N ALA A 347 29.01 6.66 14.93
CA ALA A 347 28.13 7.82 14.80
C ALA A 347 27.28 7.80 13.52
N HIS A 348 27.75 7.17 12.44
CA HIS A 348 27.01 7.02 11.17
C HIS A 348 26.40 5.61 10.98
N GLY A 349 26.47 4.77 12.01
CA GLY A 349 25.99 3.39 11.94
C GLY A 349 24.46 3.26 11.93
N PRO A 350 23.95 2.02 11.88
CA PRO A 350 22.52 1.75 11.90
C PRO A 350 21.89 2.25 13.20
N GLU A 351 20.70 2.83 13.07
CA GLU A 351 19.90 3.32 14.19
C GLU A 351 18.92 2.25 14.65
N PHE A 352 18.78 2.16 15.97
CA PHE A 352 17.91 1.22 16.65
C PHE A 352 16.93 1.95 17.55
N VAL A 353 15.80 1.31 17.81
CA VAL A 353 14.77 1.75 18.78
C VAL A 353 14.54 0.67 19.82
N THR A 354 14.36 1.07 21.08
CA THR A 354 14.07 0.19 22.21
C THR A 354 13.14 0.89 23.20
N SER A 355 12.40 0.14 24.01
CA SER A 355 11.65 0.67 25.15
C SER A 355 12.53 1.05 26.34
N VAL A 356 13.71 0.43 26.45
CA VAL A 356 14.55 0.53 27.63
C VAL A 356 15.56 1.69 27.50
N ALA A 357 15.76 2.43 28.57
CA ALA A 357 16.79 3.45 28.63
C ALA A 357 18.09 2.80 29.12
N TYR A 358 19.07 2.67 28.24
CA TYR A 358 20.31 1.98 28.56
C TYR A 358 21.18 2.76 29.56
N LYS A 359 21.72 2.04 30.54
CA LYS A 359 22.57 2.57 31.59
C LYS A 359 23.81 1.68 31.77
N PRO A 360 25.01 2.24 31.92
CA PRO A 360 26.19 1.47 32.27
C PRO A 360 25.95 0.64 33.52
N PHE A 361 26.41 -0.61 33.50
CA PHE A 361 26.33 -1.53 34.63
C PHE A 361 27.60 -1.43 35.47
N ASP A 362 27.45 -1.31 36.80
CA ASP A 362 28.57 -1.35 37.72
C ASP A 362 28.74 -2.76 38.28
N ALA A 363 29.70 -3.49 37.71
CA ALA A 363 29.99 -4.86 38.10
C ALA A 363 30.67 -4.96 39.49
N ALA A 364 31.25 -3.89 40.03
CA ALA A 364 32.00 -3.93 41.28
C ALA A 364 31.09 -4.05 42.52
N HIS A 365 29.88 -3.52 42.45
CA HIS A 365 28.89 -3.53 43.54
C HIS A 365 27.76 -4.54 43.33
N ALA A 366 27.85 -5.37 42.28
CA ALA A 366 26.82 -6.33 41.91
C ALA A 366 27.06 -7.72 42.53
N ILE A 367 26.01 -8.54 42.52
CA ILE A 367 26.11 -9.96 42.89
C ILE A 367 27.09 -10.64 41.92
N PRO A 368 28.01 -11.50 42.40
CA PRO A 368 29.03 -12.13 41.56
C PRO A 368 28.49 -12.83 40.32
N GLU A 369 27.28 -13.42 40.40
CA GLU A 369 26.62 -14.09 39.29
C GLU A 369 26.22 -13.13 38.16
N LEU A 370 25.61 -12.00 38.52
CA LEU A 370 25.26 -10.93 37.57
C LEU A 370 26.50 -10.29 36.97
N ALA A 371 27.52 -10.07 37.80
CA ALA A 371 28.81 -9.54 37.36
C ALA A 371 29.48 -10.48 36.35
N ARG A 372 29.45 -11.81 36.55
CA ARG A 372 29.97 -12.79 35.59
C ARG A 372 29.29 -12.69 34.23
N VAL A 373 27.96 -12.66 34.21
CA VAL A 373 27.17 -12.56 32.96
C VAL A 373 27.47 -11.23 32.25
N ALA A 374 27.48 -10.12 32.97
CA ALA A 374 27.76 -8.80 32.40
C ALA A 374 29.19 -8.70 31.84
N THR A 375 30.19 -9.18 32.58
CA THR A 375 31.59 -9.20 32.13
C THR A 375 31.77 -10.07 30.89
N PHE A 376 31.12 -11.23 30.83
CA PHE A 376 31.18 -12.11 29.66
C PHE A 376 30.70 -11.40 28.38
N VAL A 377 29.59 -10.65 28.47
CA VAL A 377 29.05 -9.88 27.33
C VAL A 377 29.97 -8.74 26.91
N VAL A 378 30.69 -8.11 27.86
CA VAL A 378 31.69 -7.08 27.54
C VAL A 378 32.88 -7.68 26.77
N GLU A 379 33.34 -8.86 27.18
CA GLU A 379 34.47 -9.57 26.53
C GLU A 379 34.12 -10.15 25.16
N HIS A 380 32.88 -10.66 25.04
CA HIS A 380 32.30 -11.30 23.85
C HIS A 380 31.05 -10.55 23.34
N PRO A 381 31.21 -9.37 22.70
CA PRO A 381 30.08 -8.66 22.09
C PRO A 381 29.42 -9.49 20.99
N CYS A 382 28.11 -9.27 20.78
CA CYS A 382 27.29 -9.98 19.80
C CYS A 382 27.21 -11.51 19.99
N SER A 383 27.42 -11.99 21.22
CA SER A 383 27.19 -13.40 21.58
C SER A 383 25.70 -13.73 21.68
N LEU A 384 25.38 -15.01 21.53
CA LEU A 384 24.02 -15.55 21.61
C LEU A 384 23.63 -15.89 23.05
N ARG A 385 22.33 -16.00 23.30
CA ARG A 385 21.78 -16.35 24.63
C ARG A 385 22.43 -17.62 25.20
N GLU A 386 22.56 -18.66 24.36
CA GLU A 386 23.10 -19.97 24.74
C GLU A 386 24.58 -19.90 25.16
N GLU A 387 25.36 -18.99 24.57
CA GLU A 387 26.78 -18.81 24.89
C GLU A 387 26.96 -18.04 26.22
N ILE A 388 26.05 -17.11 26.51
CA ILE A 388 26.13 -16.21 27.68
C ILE A 388 25.52 -16.86 28.91
N ALA A 389 24.40 -17.56 28.74
CA ALA A 389 23.58 -18.11 29.79
C ALA A 389 23.20 -19.57 29.46
N PRO A 390 24.13 -20.52 29.60
CA PRO A 390 23.85 -21.94 29.37
C PRO A 390 22.88 -22.51 30.41
N ASP A 391 22.89 -21.96 31.62
CA ASP A 391 22.06 -22.42 32.75
C ASP A 391 20.80 -21.57 32.93
N ALA A 392 19.75 -22.17 33.52
CA ALA A 392 18.47 -21.50 33.79
C ALA A 392 18.59 -20.32 34.78
N GLU A 393 19.57 -20.33 35.68
CA GLU A 393 19.81 -19.22 36.61
C GLU A 393 20.50 -18.04 35.91
N SER A 394 21.55 -18.33 35.15
CA SER A 394 22.24 -17.36 34.29
C SER A 394 21.28 -16.71 33.29
N ALA A 395 20.28 -17.45 32.81
CA ALA A 395 19.24 -16.95 31.92
C ALA A 395 18.34 -15.91 32.59
N LYS A 396 17.92 -16.14 33.85
CA LYS A 396 17.14 -15.16 34.63
C LYS A 396 17.96 -13.89 34.91
N HIS A 397 19.24 -14.05 35.20
CA HIS A 397 20.18 -12.94 35.39
C HIS A 397 20.33 -12.10 34.12
N LEU A 398 20.45 -12.74 32.96
CA LEU A 398 20.49 -12.07 31.66
C LEU A 398 19.18 -11.32 31.36
N ASP A 399 18.03 -11.96 31.58
CA ASP A 399 16.72 -11.33 31.36
C ASP A 399 16.52 -10.10 32.25
N TRP A 400 16.98 -10.17 33.50
CA TRP A 400 16.99 -9.03 34.41
C TRP A 400 17.87 -7.89 33.87
N LEU A 401 19.11 -8.19 33.45
CA LEU A 401 20.04 -7.18 32.89
C LEU A 401 19.49 -6.51 31.62
N VAL A 402 18.76 -7.25 30.79
CA VAL A 402 18.12 -6.73 29.57
C VAL A 402 16.92 -5.85 29.92
N SER A 403 16.05 -6.31 30.83
CA SER A 403 14.85 -5.56 31.25
C SER A 403 15.19 -4.25 31.99
N THR A 404 16.30 -4.22 32.72
CA THR A 404 16.78 -3.03 33.46
C THR A 404 17.64 -2.09 32.61
N GLY A 405 18.05 -2.53 31.42
CA GLY A 405 18.80 -1.70 30.46
C GLY A 405 20.30 -1.69 30.65
N HIS A 406 20.85 -2.72 31.27
CA HIS A 406 22.28 -2.90 31.48
C HIS A 406 22.97 -3.64 30.33
N ILE A 407 22.20 -4.36 29.52
CA ILE A 407 22.67 -5.05 28.30
C ILE A 407 21.75 -4.69 27.13
N VAL A 408 22.33 -4.51 25.95
CA VAL A 408 21.59 -4.34 24.70
C VAL A 408 21.27 -5.71 24.15
N ALA A 409 19.99 -6.08 24.13
CA ALA A 409 19.50 -7.28 23.45
C ALA A 409 18.96 -6.87 22.08
N TYR A 410 19.49 -7.43 21.00
CA TYR A 410 18.99 -7.22 19.65
C TYR A 410 17.96 -8.29 19.28
N VAL A 411 17.02 -7.94 18.40
CA VAL A 411 15.96 -8.86 17.94
C VAL A 411 16.49 -10.10 17.21
N ASN A 412 17.70 -10.05 16.66
CA ASN A 412 18.37 -11.21 16.06
C ASN A 412 19.01 -12.16 17.10
N GLY A 413 18.73 -11.97 18.39
CA GLY A 413 19.24 -12.81 19.48
C GLY A 413 20.68 -12.52 19.89
N ALA A 414 21.31 -11.49 19.32
CA ALA A 414 22.65 -11.05 19.71
C ALA A 414 22.56 -10.11 20.92
N TYR A 415 23.51 -10.23 21.84
CA TYR A 415 23.63 -9.35 23.01
C TYR A 415 24.95 -8.57 22.95
N SER A 416 24.89 -7.29 23.33
CA SER A 416 26.07 -6.43 23.37
C SER A 416 26.09 -5.56 24.62
N PRO A 417 27.28 -5.14 25.07
CA PRO A 417 27.40 -4.24 26.21
C PRO A 417 26.85 -2.85 25.87
N VAL A 418 26.40 -2.14 26.90
CA VAL A 418 25.98 -0.74 26.80
C VAL A 418 27.23 0.15 26.69
N GLU A 419 27.56 0.52 25.46
CA GLU A 419 28.62 1.48 25.14
C GLU A 419 28.00 2.72 24.44
N LYS A 420 28.81 3.78 24.20
CA LYS A 420 28.36 4.96 23.44
C LYS A 420 27.82 4.58 22.05
N TYR A 421 28.45 3.60 21.41
CA TYR A 421 27.99 2.96 20.17
C TYR A 421 28.04 1.44 20.36
N PRO A 422 26.94 0.80 20.79
CA PRO A 422 26.91 -0.64 21.01
C PRO A 422 27.31 -1.40 19.74
N LYS A 423 28.15 -2.43 19.90
CA LYS A 423 28.65 -3.24 18.79
C LYS A 423 27.50 -4.08 18.21
N TYR A 424 27.39 -4.10 16.89
CA TYR A 424 26.35 -4.83 16.17
C TYR A 424 26.88 -5.43 14.87
N GLY A 425 26.69 -6.74 14.71
CA GLY A 425 26.97 -7.48 13.48
C GLY A 425 27.99 -8.60 13.66
N PRO A 426 28.09 -9.51 12.68
CA PRO A 426 28.93 -10.72 12.77
C PRO A 426 30.42 -10.43 12.92
N GLN A 427 30.89 -9.27 12.45
CA GLN A 427 32.28 -8.84 12.56
C GLN A 427 32.77 -8.64 14.00
N TRP A 428 31.85 -8.46 14.95
CA TRP A 428 32.17 -8.29 16.37
C TRP A 428 32.04 -9.58 17.17
N ARG A 429 31.46 -10.63 16.58
CA ARG A 429 31.27 -11.92 17.24
C ARG A 429 32.62 -12.61 17.39
N LYS A 430 33.10 -12.68 18.62
CA LYS A 430 34.22 -13.55 18.98
C LYS A 430 33.65 -14.94 19.24
N LYS A 431 34.20 -15.98 18.62
CA LYS A 431 33.83 -17.35 19.00
C LYS A 431 34.23 -17.53 20.47
N ALA A 432 33.26 -17.83 21.33
CA ALA A 432 33.57 -18.28 22.67
C ALA A 432 34.50 -19.51 22.57
N PRO A 433 35.52 -19.63 23.43
CA PRO A 433 36.28 -20.88 23.51
C PRO A 433 35.28 -21.99 23.82
N VAL A 434 35.23 -23.01 22.95
CA VAL A 434 34.45 -24.22 23.19
C VAL A 434 35.02 -24.82 24.47
N ALA A 435 34.24 -24.83 25.55
CA ALA A 435 34.59 -25.58 26.74
C ALA A 435 34.73 -27.05 26.32
N GLN A 436 35.95 -27.57 26.40
CA GLN A 436 36.24 -28.99 26.24
C GLN A 436 35.87 -29.75 27.50
#